data_AF-A0A411ZT05-F1
#
_entry.id   AF-A0A411ZT05-F1
#
_cell.length_a   1.000
_cell.length_b   1.000
_cell.length_c   1.000
_cell.angle_alpha   90.00
_cell.angle_beta   90.00
_cell.angle_gamma   90.00
#
_symmetry.space_group_name_H-M   'P 1'
#
loop_
_entity.id
_entity.type
_entity.pdbx_description
1 polymer ?
#
loop_
_entity_poly.entity_id
_entity_poly.type
_entity_poly.pdbx_seq_one_letter_code
_entity_poly.pdbx_strand_id
1 'polypeptide(L)' 'MSEQLGESIDASIPKIKNGSKVSVGKLYTVTFKIDHHFNWFQKKMIKWCFGLTVEDYTEE' A
#
# COMPACT_ATOMS: atom_id res chain seq x y z
N MET A 1 -24.44 1.57 -33.95
CA MET A 1 -24.50 2.18 -32.61
C MET A 1 -24.75 1.04 -31.64
N SER A 2 -23.71 0.61 -30.96
CA SER A 2 -23.77 -0.46 -29.97
C SER A 2 -22.68 -0.12 -28.97
N GLU A 3 -23.09 0.60 -27.92
CA GLU A 3 -22.30 0.86 -26.73
C GLU A 3 -22.03 -0.49 -26.06
N GLN A 4 -20.81 -1.01 -26.21
CA GLN A 4 -20.31 -2.05 -25.34
C GLN A 4 -19.87 -1.36 -24.05
N LEU A 5 -20.85 -1.20 -23.16
CA LEU A 5 -20.67 -0.79 -21.77
C LEU A 5 -19.64 -1.74 -21.14
N GLY A 6 -18.43 -1.23 -20.88
CA GLY A 6 -17.35 -2.02 -20.31
C GLY A 6 -17.78 -2.67 -19.01
N GLU A 7 -17.67 -3.99 -18.94
CA GLU A 7 -17.80 -4.73 -17.68
C GLU A 7 -16.86 -4.09 -16.66
N SER A 8 -17.43 -3.45 -15.65
CA SER A 8 -16.70 -3.09 -14.45
C SER A 8 -16.25 -4.40 -13.83
N ILE A 9 -14.96 -4.72 -13.96
CA ILE A 9 -14.31 -5.77 -13.19
C ILE A 9 -14.50 -5.34 -11.73
N ASP A 10 -15.53 -5.87 -11.07
CA ASP A 10 -15.71 -5.78 -9.63
C ASP A 10 -14.62 -6.66 -9.03
N ALA A 11 -13.38 -6.18 -9.12
CA ALA A 11 -12.27 -6.74 -8.41
C ALA A 11 -12.61 -6.50 -6.94
N SER A 12 -13.16 -7.52 -6.29
CA SER A 12 -13.31 -7.58 -4.85
C SER A 12 -11.90 -7.58 -4.25
N ILE A 13 -11.25 -6.41 -4.23
CA ILE A 13 -9.92 -6.22 -3.68
C ILE A 13 -10.08 -6.47 -2.18
N PRO A 14 -9.52 -7.56 -1.63
CA PRO A 14 -9.64 -7.84 -0.21
C PRO A 14 -9.04 -6.67 0.56
N LYS A 15 -9.83 -6.10 1.47
CA LYS A 15 -9.35 -5.04 2.35
C LYS A 15 -8.26 -5.63 3.25
N ILE A 16 -7.10 -4.98 3.24
CA ILE A 16 -5.97 -5.36 4.08
C ILE A 16 -6.30 -4.95 5.51
N LYS A 17 -6.61 -5.93 6.35
CA LYS A 17 -6.98 -5.70 7.76
C LYS A 17 -5.77 -5.44 8.67
N ASN A 18 -4.63 -6.04 8.33
CA ASN A 18 -3.40 -5.90 9.09
C ASN A 18 -2.20 -6.03 8.14
N GLY A 19 -1.10 -5.33 8.40
CA GLY A 19 0.07 -5.37 7.54
C GLY A 19 0.95 -4.16 7.74
N SER A 20 1.44 -3.58 6.64
CA SER A 20 2.28 -2.39 6.64
C SER A 20 1.76 -1.31 5.71
N LYS A 21 1.87 -0.07 6.16
CA LYS A 21 1.70 1.13 5.35
C LYS A 21 3.06 1.60 4.89
N VAL A 22 3.23 1.72 3.59
CA VAL A 22 4.44 2.26 2.97
C VAL A 22 4.11 3.61 2.37
N SER A 23 4.95 4.61 2.65
CA SER A 23 4.78 5.96 2.14
C SER A 23 6.08 6.52 1.57
N VAL A 24 5.95 7.31 0.51
CA VAL A 24 7.06 7.98 -0.18
C VAL A 24 6.67 9.40 -0.55
N GLY A 25 7.63 10.32 -0.41
CA GLY A 25 7.45 11.73 -0.72
C GLY A 25 7.38 12.62 0.53
N LYS A 26 7.46 13.93 0.30
CA LYS A 26 7.41 14.96 1.34
C LYS A 26 6.22 15.92 1.14
N LEU A 27 6.18 16.60 -0.01
CA LEU A 27 5.09 17.53 -0.37
C LEU A 27 3.91 16.79 -1.02
N TYR A 28 4.21 15.90 -1.96
CA TYR A 28 3.25 14.96 -2.53
C TYR A 28 3.62 13.58 -2.03
N THR A 29 2.69 12.95 -1.31
CA THR A 29 2.93 11.66 -0.65
C THR A 29 2.08 10.60 -1.33
N VAL A 30 2.74 9.54 -1.81
CA VAL A 30 2.06 8.32 -2.23
C VAL A 30 2.10 7.34 -1.07
N THR A 31 0.95 6.78 -0.73
CA THR A 31 0.81 5.78 0.33
C THR A 31 0.15 4.54 -0.25
N PHE A 32 0.71 3.37 0.06
CA PHE A 32 0.11 2.08 -0.25
C PHE A 32 0.13 1.19 0.99
N LYS A 33 -0.90 0.35 1.11
CA LYS A 33 -1.05 -0.63 2.18
C LYS A 33 -0.70 -2.00 1.60
N ILE A 34 0.04 -2.80 2.35
CA ILE A 34 0.47 -4.13 1.95
C ILE A 34 0.14 -5.08 3.10
N ASP A 35 -0.43 -6.24 2.78
CA ASP A 35 -0.66 -7.34 3.71
C ASP A 35 0.66 -8.10 3.98
N HIS A 36 1.65 -7.36 4.46
CA HIS A 36 2.96 -7.89 4.82
C HIS A 36 3.48 -7.17 6.06
N HIS A 37 4.11 -7.92 6.96
CA HIS A 37 4.69 -7.40 8.19
C HIS A 37 6.21 -7.33 8.06
N PHE A 38 6.75 -6.12 7.97
CA PHE A 38 8.18 -5.91 8.00
C PHE A 38 8.69 -5.87 9.45
N ASN A 39 9.76 -6.62 9.72
CA ASN A 39 10.46 -6.49 10.99
C ASN A 39 11.14 -5.11 11.10
N TRP A 40 11.46 -4.68 12.32
CA TRP A 40 12.06 -3.37 12.60
C TRP A 40 13.34 -3.11 11.79
N PHE A 41 14.19 -4.13 11.60
CA PHE A 41 15.41 -4.02 10.81
C PHE A 41 15.12 -3.80 9.32
N GLN A 42 14.14 -4.52 8.77
CA GLN A 42 13.71 -4.35 7.38
C GLN A 42 13.14 -2.94 7.16
N LYS A 43 12.32 -2.43 8.09
CA LYS A 43 11.79 -1.06 8.05
C LYS A 43 12.92 -0.02 8.03
N LYS A 44 13.95 -0.22 8.87
CA LYS A 44 15.14 0.66 8.90
C LYS A 44 15.94 0.61 7.60
N MET A 45 16.16 -0.58 7.05
CA MET A 45 16.87 -0.76 5.79
C MET A 45 16.11 -0.13 4.62
N ILE A 46 14.79 -0.34 4.53
CA ILE A 46 13.96 0.23 3.48
C ILE A 46 14.01 1.77 3.50
N LYS A 47 13.96 2.37 4.70
CA LYS A 47 14.11 3.81 4.88
C LYS A 47 15.49 4.31 4.48
N TRP A 48 16.56 3.59 4.82
CA TRP A 48 17.93 4.00 4.52
C TRP A 48 18.28 3.83 3.03
N CYS A 49 17.92 2.69 2.43
CA CYS A 49 18.24 2.36 1.05
C CYS A 49 17.36 3.10 0.02
N PHE A 50 16.07 3.29 0.31
CA PHE A 50 15.10 3.74 -0.69
C PHE A 50 14.34 5.00 -0.27
N GLY A 51 14.58 5.54 0.93
CA GLY A 51 13.87 6.70 1.45
C GLY A 51 12.38 6.47 1.69
N LEU A 52 11.92 5.21 1.70
CA LEU A 52 10.52 4.84 1.93
C LEU A 52 10.27 4.70 3.43
N THR A 53 9.14 5.21 3.90
CA THR A 53 8.71 5.01 5.29
C THR A 53 7.78 3.82 5.36
N VAL A 54 8.05 2.90 6.28
CA VAL A 54 7.24 1.69 6.49
C VAL A 54 6.79 1.66 7.94
N GLU A 55 5.49 1.64 8.14
CA GLU A 55 4.82 1.64 9.45
C GLU A 55 3.87 0.44 9.54
N ASP A 56 3.60 -0.04 10.75
CA ASP A 56 2.55 -1.05 10.94
C ASP A 56 1.19 -0.43 10.65
N TYR A 57 0.34 -1.19 9.99
CA TYR A 57 -1.02 -0.78 9.66
C TYR A 57 -1.99 -1.84 10.13
N THR A 58 -2.92 -1.44 10.99
CA THR A 58 -4.09 -2.22 11.36
C THR A 58 -5.31 -1.42 10.95
N GLU A 59 -6.23 -2.04 10.22
CA GLU A 59 -7.55 -1.49 9.96
C GLU A 59 -8.36 -1.59 11.26
N GLU A 60 -8.74 -0.46 11.84
CA GLU A 60 -9.63 -0.37 13.01
C GLU A 60 -11.06 -0.83 12.68
#